data_AF-A0A2G8TEC7-F1
#
_entry.id   AF-A0A2G8TEC7-F1
#
_cell.length_a   1.000
_cell.length_b   1.000
_cell.length_c   1.000
_cell.angle_alpha   90.00
_cell.angle_beta   90.00
_cell.angle_gamma   90.00
#
_symmetry.space_group_name_H-M   'P 1'
#
loop_
_entity.id
_entity.type
_entity.pdbx_description
1 polymer ?
#
loop_
_entity_poly.entity_id
_entity_poly.type
_entity_poly.pdbx_seq_one_letter_code
_entity_poly.pdbx_strand_id
1 'polypeptide(L)'
;MKRFYLLLVALLFASGAHAATAVAFAKGQVPQTIYVSWNQPNQASADALALKNCRGLAKKAGTRAKCVIGGRYTLLGFGALVCGKGDCAWANGRATAQAARDDAYRQCVAADIADCQATDILTWTDSVGGGQPAIKRAAPAKQCSPPAGRAVRSSTRCNNGACSRTFENGCTVQFQAPYCHNPFSGQWEWKPDGC
;
A
#
# COMPACT_ATOMS: atom_id res chain seq x y z
N MET A 1 -28.12 -59.78 6.67
CA MET A 1 -26.78 -59.39 6.18
C MET A 1 -26.92 -58.06 5.41
N LYS A 2 -26.76 -56.93 6.12
CA LYS A 2 -25.66 -55.95 5.94
C LYS A 2 -25.39 -55.55 4.48
N ARG A 3 -25.94 -54.42 4.04
CA ARG A 3 -25.21 -53.46 3.18
C ARG A 3 -25.54 -52.04 3.65
N PHE A 4 -24.64 -51.55 4.49
CA PHE A 4 -24.63 -50.22 5.07
C PHE A 4 -24.54 -49.16 3.96
N TYR A 5 -25.49 -48.24 3.97
CA TYR A 5 -25.36 -46.92 3.37
C TYR A 5 -24.24 -46.15 4.07
N LEU A 6 -23.15 -45.84 3.38
CA LEU A 6 -22.17 -44.85 3.81
C LEU A 6 -21.63 -44.13 2.57
N LEU A 7 -22.51 -43.37 1.90
CA LEU A 7 -22.12 -42.24 1.06
C LEU A 7 -21.73 -41.09 2.01
N LEU A 8 -20.51 -41.16 2.52
CA LEU A 8 -19.86 -40.06 3.21
C LEU A 8 -19.51 -39.01 2.14
N VAL A 9 -20.45 -38.11 1.87
CA VAL A 9 -20.22 -36.88 1.11
C VAL A 9 -19.26 -36.04 1.95
N ALA A 10 -17.96 -36.20 1.67
CA ALA A 10 -16.94 -35.27 2.11
C ALA A 10 -17.19 -33.93 1.41
N LEU A 11 -18.07 -33.12 2.01
CA LEU A 11 -18.13 -31.68 1.79
C LEU A 11 -16.79 -31.10 2.27
N LEU A 12 -15.81 -31.15 1.36
CA LEU A 12 -14.64 -30.30 1.37
C LEU A 12 -15.16 -28.86 1.38
N PHE A 13 -15.28 -28.29 2.58
CA PHE A 13 -15.23 -26.85 2.75
C PHE A 13 -13.83 -26.44 2.27
N ALA A 14 -13.70 -26.19 0.97
CA ALA A 14 -12.63 -25.39 0.43
C ALA A 14 -12.80 -24.00 1.05
N SER A 15 -12.28 -23.81 2.26
CA SER A 15 -11.94 -22.49 2.79
C SER A 15 -10.86 -21.95 1.86
N GLY A 16 -11.32 -21.42 0.73
CA GLY A 16 -10.50 -20.72 -0.23
C GLY A 16 -9.67 -19.72 0.55
N ALA A 17 -8.38 -19.85 0.40
CA ALA A 17 -7.41 -19.00 1.02
C ALA A 17 -7.55 -17.59 0.42
N HIS A 18 -8.43 -16.78 1.00
CA HIS A 18 -8.75 -15.43 0.53
C HIS A 18 -8.07 -14.38 1.41
N ALA A 19 -7.43 -13.41 0.77
CA ALA A 19 -7.01 -12.17 1.41
C ALA A 19 -7.99 -11.08 0.98
N ALA A 20 -8.60 -10.41 1.97
CA ALA A 20 -9.54 -9.33 1.73
C ALA A 20 -8.89 -7.96 1.93
N THR A 21 -9.32 -7.02 1.11
CA THR A 21 -8.82 -5.65 1.06
C THR A 21 -10.00 -4.69 1.05
N ALA A 22 -9.85 -3.57 1.74
CA ALA A 22 -10.81 -2.48 1.71
C ALA A 22 -10.07 -1.14 1.68
N VAL A 23 -10.53 -0.24 0.83
CA VAL A 23 -10.05 1.15 0.77
C VAL A 23 -11.14 2.03 1.38
N ALA A 24 -10.79 2.82 2.39
CA ALA A 24 -11.69 3.79 3.00
C ALA A 24 -11.12 5.20 2.93
N PHE A 25 -11.96 6.18 2.64
CA PHE A 25 -11.58 7.59 2.63
C PHE A 25 -12.79 8.49 2.90
N ALA A 26 -12.54 9.77 3.16
CA ALA A 26 -13.58 10.78 3.14
C ALA A 26 -13.48 11.61 1.84
N LYS A 27 -14.60 11.72 1.12
CA LYS A 27 -14.68 12.40 -0.18
C LYS A 27 -14.17 13.84 -0.09
N GLY A 28 -13.32 14.25 -1.02
CA GLY A 28 -12.75 15.60 -1.03
C GLY A 28 -11.76 15.89 0.12
N GLN A 29 -11.37 14.86 0.89
CA GLN A 29 -10.40 14.96 2.00
C GLN A 29 -9.26 13.95 1.83
N VAL A 30 -9.07 13.47 0.60
CA VAL A 30 -7.89 12.70 0.21
C VAL A 30 -6.75 13.66 -0.18
N PRO A 31 -5.49 13.28 0.07
CA PRO A 31 -5.03 12.00 0.61
C PRO A 31 -5.10 11.89 2.14
N GLN A 32 -5.49 12.95 2.87
CA GLN A 32 -5.32 13.02 4.33
C GLN A 32 -6.16 12.01 5.13
N THR A 33 -7.23 11.48 4.56
CA THR A 33 -8.16 10.56 5.22
C THR A 33 -8.13 9.14 4.68
N ILE A 34 -7.34 8.87 3.63
CA ILE A 34 -7.37 7.56 2.98
C ILE A 34 -6.63 6.51 3.80
N TYR A 35 -7.21 5.32 3.87
CA TYR A 35 -6.59 4.15 4.46
C TYR A 35 -6.93 2.90 3.66
N VAL A 36 -5.91 2.11 3.35
CA VAL A 36 -6.04 0.78 2.76
C VAL A 36 -5.85 -0.24 3.87
N SER A 37 -6.86 -1.08 4.07
CA SER A 37 -6.78 -2.31 4.87
C SER A 37 -6.58 -3.47 3.92
N TRP A 38 -5.53 -4.27 4.09
CA TRP A 38 -5.21 -5.39 3.21
C TRP A 38 -4.84 -6.62 4.01
N ASN A 39 -4.75 -7.77 3.34
CA ASN A 39 -4.39 -9.05 3.92
C ASN A 39 -5.26 -9.44 5.12
N GLN A 40 -6.57 -9.21 4.98
CA GLN A 40 -7.54 -9.50 6.02
C GLN A 40 -8.19 -10.86 5.80
N PRO A 41 -8.58 -11.57 6.88
CA PRO A 41 -9.15 -12.92 6.76
C PRO A 41 -10.51 -12.93 6.06
N ASN A 42 -11.22 -11.80 6.06
CA ASN A 42 -12.51 -11.63 5.38
C ASN A 42 -12.80 -10.14 5.14
N GLN A 43 -13.77 -9.87 4.27
CA GLN A 43 -14.14 -8.52 3.87
C GLN A 43 -14.68 -7.68 5.05
N ALA A 44 -15.39 -8.29 6.00
CA ALA A 44 -15.91 -7.56 7.15
C ALA A 44 -14.77 -7.00 8.04
N SER A 45 -13.73 -7.80 8.26
CA SER A 45 -12.50 -7.36 8.95
C SER A 45 -11.80 -6.24 8.17
N ALA A 46 -11.72 -6.37 6.84
CA ALA A 46 -11.14 -5.32 5.99
C ALA A 46 -11.87 -4.00 6.09
N ASP A 47 -13.19 -4.01 5.93
CA ASP A 47 -14.03 -2.82 6.00
C ASP A 47 -13.96 -2.15 7.38
N ALA A 48 -14.05 -2.96 8.45
CA ALA A 48 -14.01 -2.46 9.82
C ALA A 48 -12.68 -1.75 10.13
N LEU A 49 -11.55 -2.36 9.74
CA LEU A 49 -10.23 -1.79 9.96
C LEU A 49 -10.00 -0.54 9.09
N ALA A 50 -10.45 -0.56 7.83
CA ALA A 50 -10.33 0.58 6.93
C ALA A 50 -11.10 1.80 7.45
N LEU A 51 -12.38 1.62 7.82
CA LEU A 51 -13.21 2.69 8.37
C LEU A 51 -12.67 3.22 9.70
N LYS A 52 -12.23 2.33 10.60
CA LYS A 52 -11.64 2.73 11.89
C LYS A 52 -10.44 3.65 11.68
N ASN A 53 -9.53 3.27 10.80
CA ASN A 53 -8.31 4.05 10.57
C ASN A 53 -8.58 5.32 9.75
N CYS A 54 -9.46 5.30 8.76
CA CYS A 54 -9.92 6.51 8.06
C CYS A 54 -10.46 7.54 9.06
N ARG A 55 -11.34 7.13 9.99
CA ARG A 55 -11.88 8.02 11.04
C ARG A 55 -10.78 8.57 11.95
N GLY A 56 -9.80 7.75 12.29
CA GLY A 56 -8.63 8.15 13.04
C GLY A 56 -7.78 9.20 12.31
N LEU A 57 -7.62 9.06 10.99
CA LEU A 57 -6.93 10.03 10.13
C LEU A 57 -7.74 11.32 9.97
N ALA A 58 -9.05 11.23 9.74
CA ALA A 58 -9.95 12.38 9.70
C ALA A 58 -9.88 13.22 10.97
N LYS A 59 -9.89 12.57 12.15
CA LYS A 59 -9.72 13.26 13.44
C LYS A 59 -8.37 13.98 13.54
N LYS A 60 -7.28 13.36 13.07
CA LYS A 60 -5.93 13.98 13.07
C LYS A 60 -5.83 15.15 12.11
N ALA A 61 -6.52 15.07 10.97
CA ALA A 61 -6.63 16.15 10.00
C ALA A 61 -7.61 17.26 10.42
N GLY A 62 -8.26 17.15 11.59
CA GLY A 62 -9.21 18.14 12.09
C GLY A 62 -10.54 18.19 11.33
N THR A 63 -10.82 17.18 10.49
CA THR A 63 -12.06 17.12 9.70
C THR A 63 -13.10 16.21 10.34
N ARG A 64 -14.38 16.56 10.15
CA ARG A 64 -15.54 15.75 10.55
C ARG A 64 -16.14 14.96 9.39
N ALA A 65 -15.45 14.93 8.24
CA ALA A 65 -15.95 14.28 7.05
C ALA A 65 -16.21 12.78 7.28
N LYS A 66 -17.29 12.29 6.67
CA LYS A 66 -17.72 10.90 6.80
C LYS A 66 -16.82 9.99 5.96
N CYS A 67 -16.14 9.06 6.62
CA CYS A 67 -15.43 7.97 5.96
C CYS A 67 -16.40 6.98 5.32
N VAL A 68 -16.12 6.60 4.08
CA VAL A 68 -16.84 5.59 3.29
C VAL A 68 -15.88 4.55 2.75
N ILE A 69 -16.39 3.36 2.41
CA ILE A 69 -15.63 2.36 1.65
C ILE A 69 -15.70 2.74 0.18
N GLY A 70 -14.55 2.98 -0.43
CA GLY A 70 -14.42 3.23 -1.87
C GLY A 70 -14.20 1.97 -2.69
N GLY A 71 -13.47 0.99 -2.15
CA GLY A 71 -13.13 -0.24 -2.87
C GLY A 71 -13.06 -1.46 -1.94
N ARG A 72 -13.41 -2.63 -2.49
CA ARG A 72 -13.37 -3.94 -1.84
C ARG A 72 -12.76 -4.97 -2.78
N TYR A 73 -11.88 -5.82 -2.27
CA TYR A 73 -11.19 -6.83 -3.07
C TYR A 73 -10.96 -8.11 -2.28
N THR A 74 -10.99 -9.25 -2.95
CA THR A 74 -10.71 -10.58 -2.38
C THR A 74 -9.63 -11.33 -3.16
N LEU A 75 -8.91 -10.61 -4.03
CA LEU A 75 -7.88 -11.16 -4.92
C LEU A 75 -6.53 -11.21 -4.20
N LEU A 76 -5.80 -12.30 -4.41
CA LEU A 76 -4.39 -12.38 -4.04
C LEU A 76 -3.54 -11.62 -5.05
N GLY A 77 -2.37 -11.14 -4.60
CA GLY A 77 -1.40 -10.45 -5.44
C GLY A 77 -1.09 -9.04 -4.94
N PHE A 78 -0.56 -8.21 -5.81
CA PHE A 78 -0.20 -6.84 -5.50
C PHE A 78 -1.37 -5.89 -5.76
N GLY A 79 -1.49 -4.89 -4.88
CA GLY A 79 -2.36 -3.76 -5.07
C GLY A 79 -1.62 -2.43 -4.95
N ALA A 80 -2.20 -1.40 -5.54
CA ALA A 80 -1.67 -0.04 -5.50
C ALA A 80 -2.80 0.99 -5.49
N LEU A 81 -2.51 2.18 -4.97
CA LEU A 81 -3.43 3.29 -4.85
C LEU A 81 -2.74 4.60 -5.20
N VAL A 82 -3.36 5.34 -6.11
CA VAL A 82 -2.95 6.66 -6.57
C VAL A 82 -4.04 7.66 -6.22
N CYS A 83 -3.70 8.74 -5.55
CA CYS A 83 -4.62 9.85 -5.34
C CYS A 83 -4.29 11.01 -6.28
N GLY A 84 -5.33 11.74 -6.66
CA GLY A 84 -5.21 13.09 -7.19
C GLY A 84 -6.03 14.06 -6.35
N LYS A 85 -6.49 15.14 -6.96
CA LYS A 85 -7.25 16.19 -6.30
C LYS A 85 -8.67 15.71 -5.99
N GLY A 86 -8.90 15.39 -4.72
CA GLY A 86 -10.23 15.12 -4.18
C GLY A 86 -10.75 13.69 -4.36
N ASP A 87 -10.06 12.86 -5.15
CA ASP A 87 -10.35 11.43 -5.29
C ASP A 87 -9.09 10.58 -5.52
N CYS A 88 -9.24 9.26 -5.48
CA CYS A 88 -8.18 8.29 -5.71
C CYS A 88 -8.64 7.14 -6.61
N ALA A 89 -7.71 6.50 -7.30
CA ALA A 89 -7.92 5.26 -8.02
C ALA A 89 -6.97 4.18 -7.48
N TRP A 90 -7.32 2.93 -7.71
CA TRP A 90 -6.57 1.80 -7.15
C TRP A 90 -6.70 0.55 -8.02
N ALA A 91 -5.70 -0.32 -7.94
CA ALA A 91 -5.70 -1.63 -8.60
C ALA A 91 -5.38 -2.70 -7.56
N ASN A 92 -5.90 -3.91 -7.76
CA ASN A 92 -5.58 -5.06 -6.92
C ASN A 92 -5.50 -6.36 -7.75
N GLY A 93 -4.89 -7.39 -7.17
CA GLY A 93 -4.77 -8.71 -7.77
C GLY A 93 -3.76 -8.78 -8.91
N ARG A 94 -2.73 -7.95 -8.91
CA ARG A 94 -1.70 -7.96 -9.96
C ARG A 94 -0.55 -8.89 -9.61
N ALA A 95 0.06 -9.48 -10.65
CA ALA A 95 1.20 -10.39 -10.48
C ALA A 95 2.46 -9.67 -9.96
N THR A 96 2.59 -8.36 -10.21
CA THR A 96 3.73 -7.55 -9.75
C THR A 96 3.25 -6.22 -9.16
N ALA A 97 4.05 -5.68 -8.23
CA ALA A 97 3.80 -4.34 -7.67
C ALA A 97 3.80 -3.25 -8.75
N GLN A 98 4.62 -3.40 -9.79
CA GLN A 98 4.68 -2.43 -10.89
C GLN A 98 3.37 -2.42 -11.69
N ALA A 99 2.85 -3.60 -12.07
CA ALA A 99 1.58 -3.69 -12.77
C ALA A 99 0.41 -3.11 -11.95
N ALA A 100 0.45 -3.26 -10.61
CA ALA A 100 -0.53 -2.62 -9.75
C ALA A 100 -0.44 -1.08 -9.81
N ARG A 101 0.78 -0.52 -9.72
CA ARG A 101 1.00 0.93 -9.80
C ARG A 101 0.56 1.51 -11.15
N ASP A 102 0.98 0.88 -12.24
CA ASP A 102 0.65 1.32 -13.60
C ASP A 102 -0.86 1.31 -13.80
N ASP A 103 -1.56 0.28 -13.33
CA ASP A 103 -3.02 0.20 -13.43
C ASP A 103 -3.74 1.19 -12.54
N ALA A 104 -3.26 1.43 -11.32
CA ALA A 104 -3.85 2.45 -10.44
C ALA A 104 -3.69 3.85 -11.03
N TYR A 105 -2.53 4.16 -11.61
CA TYR A 105 -2.28 5.42 -12.29
C TYR A 105 -3.14 5.56 -13.56
N ARG A 106 -3.20 4.53 -14.41
CA ARG A 106 -4.07 4.53 -15.60
C ARG A 106 -5.53 4.73 -15.24
N GLN A 107 -6.02 4.09 -14.17
CA GLN A 107 -7.38 4.29 -13.69
C GLN A 107 -7.60 5.71 -13.15
N CYS A 108 -6.61 6.31 -12.49
CA CYS A 108 -6.69 7.69 -12.02
C CYS A 108 -6.89 8.66 -13.19
N VAL A 109 -6.05 8.53 -14.23
CA VAL A 109 -6.14 9.36 -15.44
C VAL A 109 -7.44 9.09 -16.20
N ALA A 110 -7.83 7.82 -16.36
CA ALA A 110 -9.08 7.45 -17.05
C ALA A 110 -10.34 7.93 -16.31
N ALA A 111 -10.27 8.11 -15.00
CA ALA A 111 -11.34 8.67 -14.19
C ALA A 111 -11.35 10.22 -14.19
N ASP A 112 -10.49 10.86 -14.99
CA ASP A 112 -10.33 12.33 -15.07
C ASP A 112 -10.07 12.98 -13.70
N ILE A 113 -9.34 12.28 -12.83
CA ILE A 113 -8.93 12.83 -11.54
C ILE A 113 -7.75 13.77 -11.79
N ALA A 114 -7.92 15.05 -11.48
CA ALA A 114 -6.84 16.03 -11.63
C ALA A 114 -5.64 15.69 -10.74
N ASP A 115 -4.42 16.03 -11.18
CA ASP A 115 -3.18 15.88 -10.42
C ASP A 115 -2.89 14.46 -9.90
N CYS A 116 -3.24 13.43 -10.69
CA CYS A 116 -2.87 12.05 -10.41
C CYS A 116 -1.37 11.94 -10.11
N GLN A 117 -1.03 11.63 -8.86
CA GLN A 117 0.35 11.55 -8.44
C GLN A 117 1.05 10.35 -9.11
N ALA A 118 2.15 10.63 -9.81
CA ALA A 118 3.02 9.58 -10.36
C ALA A 118 4.02 9.04 -9.31
N THR A 119 4.17 9.74 -8.18
CA THR A 119 5.10 9.42 -7.08
C THR A 119 4.35 9.15 -5.78
N ASP A 120 5.01 8.52 -4.81
CA ASP A 120 4.43 8.15 -3.50
C ASP A 120 3.16 7.28 -3.56
N ILE A 121 3.06 6.46 -4.62
CA ILE A 121 1.96 5.50 -4.81
C ILE A 121 2.00 4.45 -3.70
N LEU A 122 0.92 4.36 -2.92
CA LEU A 122 0.79 3.37 -1.86
C LEU A 122 0.63 1.99 -2.51
N THR A 123 1.52 1.06 -2.20
CA THR A 123 1.45 -0.33 -2.68
C THR A 123 1.36 -1.32 -1.53
N TRP A 124 0.66 -2.42 -1.74
CA TRP A 124 0.53 -3.52 -0.79
C TRP A 124 0.55 -4.89 -1.49
N THR A 125 0.65 -5.94 -0.69
CA THR A 125 0.57 -7.33 -1.14
C THR A 125 -0.48 -8.06 -0.32
N ASP A 126 -1.47 -8.60 -1.01
CA ASP A 126 -2.48 -9.51 -0.50
C ASP A 126 -2.00 -10.96 -0.66
N SER A 127 -1.66 -11.60 0.46
CA SER A 127 -1.23 -12.99 0.52
C SER A 127 -2.08 -13.75 1.53
N VAL A 128 -2.16 -15.07 1.40
CA VAL A 128 -2.91 -15.90 2.36
C VAL A 128 -2.24 -15.83 3.73
N GLY A 129 -3.03 -15.56 4.79
CA GLY A 129 -2.63 -15.78 6.18
C GLY A 129 -1.54 -14.84 6.72
N GLY A 130 -1.15 -13.80 5.99
CA GLY A 130 -0.06 -12.93 6.44
C GLY A 130 -0.50 -11.88 7.47
N GLY A 131 -1.81 -11.58 7.53
CA GLY A 131 -2.31 -10.41 8.25
C GLY A 131 -1.72 -9.12 7.66
N GLN A 132 -2.39 -7.99 7.85
CA GLN A 132 -1.66 -6.72 7.70
C GLN A 132 -0.58 -6.71 8.79
N PRO A 133 0.72 -6.55 8.49
CA PRO A 133 1.71 -6.40 9.53
C PRO A 133 1.25 -5.27 10.44
N ALA A 134 1.14 -5.55 11.75
CA ALA A 134 0.78 -4.53 12.71
C ALA A 134 1.67 -3.33 12.43
N ILE A 135 1.07 -2.16 12.22
CA ILE A 135 1.82 -0.91 12.13
C ILE A 135 2.43 -0.73 13.52
N LYS A 136 3.60 -1.33 13.76
CA LYS A 136 4.50 -0.90 14.81
C LYS A 136 4.80 0.53 14.40
N ARG A 137 4.14 1.48 15.05
CA ARG A 137 4.58 2.87 15.05
C ARG A 137 6.07 2.78 15.33
N ALA A 138 6.89 3.04 14.31
CA ALA A 138 8.28 3.31 14.57
C ALA A 138 8.27 4.37 15.67
N ALA A 139 8.90 4.07 16.80
CA ALA A 139 9.22 5.11 17.77
C ALA A 139 9.83 6.27 16.97
N PRO A 140 9.49 7.53 17.28
CA PRO A 140 10.05 8.66 16.56
C PRO A 140 11.56 8.41 16.43
N ALA A 141 12.02 8.27 15.18
CA ALA A 141 13.40 7.93 14.92
C ALA A 141 14.23 8.96 15.68
N LYS A 142 15.05 8.52 16.63
CA LYS A 142 16.09 9.37 17.23
C LYS A 142 16.76 10.08 16.07
N GLN A 143 16.75 11.42 16.08
CA GLN A 143 17.25 12.32 15.03
C GLN A 143 18.40 11.66 14.24
N CYS A 144 18.05 11.01 13.13
CA CYS A 144 18.97 10.17 12.36
C CYS A 144 19.39 10.91 11.08
N SER A 145 19.42 12.25 11.17
CA SER A 145 19.88 13.14 10.12
C SER A 145 21.34 13.48 10.39
N PRO A 146 22.24 13.32 9.41
CA PRO A 146 23.59 13.86 9.55
C PRO A 146 23.52 15.38 9.84
N PRO A 147 24.42 15.94 10.67
CA PRO A 147 24.46 17.37 10.90
C PRO A 147 24.58 18.13 9.57
N ALA A 148 23.79 19.19 9.40
CA ALA A 148 23.85 20.02 8.20
C ALA A 148 25.28 20.57 8.00
N GLY A 149 25.80 20.50 6.77
CA GLY A 149 27.12 21.06 6.41
C GLY A 149 28.31 20.09 6.50
N ARG A 150 28.09 18.79 6.77
CA ARG A 150 29.16 17.79 6.72
C ARG A 150 28.86 16.72 5.66
N ALA A 151 29.81 16.51 4.75
CA ALA A 151 29.76 15.36 3.84
C ALA A 151 30.04 14.08 4.66
N VAL A 152 28.98 13.37 5.04
CA VAL A 152 29.07 12.11 5.78
C VAL A 152 29.10 10.98 4.75
N ARG A 153 30.08 10.07 4.82
CA ARG A 153 30.03 8.90 3.92
C ARG A 153 28.78 8.08 4.23
N SER A 154 28.16 7.58 3.18
CA SER A 154 27.00 6.71 3.32
C SER A 154 27.08 5.58 2.32
N SER A 155 26.57 4.43 2.71
CA SER A 155 26.32 3.31 1.79
C SER A 155 24.82 3.19 1.59
N THR A 156 24.39 3.12 0.33
CA THR A 156 22.98 2.97 -0.02
C THR A 156 22.77 1.63 -0.70
N ARG A 157 21.80 0.85 -0.22
CA ARG A 157 21.35 -0.39 -0.87
C ARG A 157 19.89 -0.25 -1.23
N CYS A 158 19.56 -0.51 -2.48
CA CYS A 158 18.20 -0.41 -2.98
C CYS A 158 17.76 -1.74 -3.58
N ASN A 159 16.52 -2.12 -3.34
CA ASN A 159 15.85 -3.22 -4.02
C ASN A 159 14.47 -2.73 -4.46
N ASN A 160 14.24 -2.63 -5.77
CA ASN A 160 12.97 -2.16 -6.36
C ASN A 160 12.46 -0.84 -5.75
N GLY A 161 13.38 0.11 -5.55
CA GLY A 161 13.10 1.43 -4.99
C GLY A 161 13.00 1.49 -3.46
N ALA A 162 12.86 0.36 -2.76
CA ALA A 162 13.01 0.34 -1.31
C ALA A 162 14.51 0.40 -0.97
N CYS A 163 14.94 1.50 -0.35
CA CYS A 163 16.33 1.79 -0.09
C CYS A 163 16.62 1.89 1.41
N SER A 164 17.76 1.33 1.79
CA SER A 164 18.41 1.58 3.08
C SER A 164 19.67 2.40 2.86
N ARG A 165 19.83 3.50 3.59
CA ARG A 165 21.06 4.31 3.61
C ARG A 165 21.67 4.27 5.00
N THR A 166 22.88 3.74 5.09
CA THR A 166 23.66 3.63 6.32
C THR A 166 24.77 4.68 6.30
N PHE A 167 24.79 5.57 7.30
CA PHE A 167 25.77 6.63 7.49
C PHE A 167 26.97 6.16 8.34
N GLU A 168 28.09 6.89 8.30
CA GLU A 168 29.31 6.59 9.08
C GLU A 168 29.08 6.44 10.59
N ASN A 169 28.09 7.13 11.14
CA ASN A 169 27.73 7.02 12.56
C ASN A 169 26.92 5.76 12.89
N GLY A 170 26.75 4.83 11.94
CA GLY A 170 25.98 3.61 12.08
C GLY A 170 24.46 3.80 11.97
N CYS A 171 23.97 5.03 11.82
CA CYS A 171 22.54 5.28 11.60
C CYS A 171 22.14 4.71 10.24
N THR A 172 21.03 3.98 10.20
CA THR A 172 20.42 3.50 8.96
C THR A 172 19.01 4.07 8.82
N VAL A 173 18.76 4.76 7.70
CA VAL A 173 17.42 5.23 7.33
C VAL A 173 16.85 4.35 6.22
N GLN A 174 15.55 4.12 6.29
CA GLN A 174 14.79 3.43 5.25
C GLN A 174 13.97 4.47 4.51
N PHE A 175 14.05 4.48 3.18
CA PHE A 175 13.32 5.42 2.34
C PHE A 175 12.98 4.78 1.00
N GLN A 176 11.97 5.32 0.33
CA GLN A 176 11.66 4.94 -1.05
C GLN A 176 12.41 5.90 -1.97
N ALA A 177 13.23 5.39 -2.89
CA ALA A 177 13.85 6.20 -3.92
C ALA A 177 12.78 6.78 -4.85
N PRO A 178 12.94 8.01 -5.37
CA PRO A 178 12.11 8.50 -6.46
C PRO A 178 12.33 7.67 -7.74
N TYR A 179 11.27 7.51 -8.53
CA TYR A 179 11.30 6.87 -9.84
C TYR A 179 11.38 7.96 -10.90
N CYS A 180 12.51 8.03 -11.59
CA CYS A 180 12.86 9.16 -12.46
C CYS A 180 12.93 8.71 -13.91
N HIS A 181 12.45 9.54 -14.81
CA HIS A 181 12.66 9.36 -16.24
C HIS A 181 14.11 9.74 -16.59
N ASN A 182 14.89 8.78 -17.10
CA ASN A 182 16.24 9.02 -17.57
C ASN A 182 16.20 9.46 -19.05
N PRO A 183 16.49 10.72 -19.39
CA PRO A 183 16.40 11.21 -20.76
C PRO A 183 17.44 10.60 -21.70
N PHE A 184 18.53 10.02 -21.17
CA PHE A 184 19.58 9.40 -21.97
C PHE A 184 19.23 7.96 -22.35
N SER A 185 18.60 7.20 -21.46
CA SER A 185 18.18 5.81 -21.74
C SER A 185 16.72 5.72 -22.22
N GLY A 186 15.92 6.78 -22.01
CA GLY A 186 14.46 6.77 -22.23
C GLY A 186 13.71 5.84 -21.27
N GLN A 187 14.39 5.31 -20.24
CA GLN A 187 13.84 4.37 -19.29
C GLN A 187 13.52 5.06 -17.96
N TRP A 188 12.60 4.48 -17.21
CA TRP A 188 12.34 4.91 -15.85
C TRP A 188 13.18 4.09 -14.87
N GLU A 189 13.92 4.78 -14.00
CA GLU A 189 14.91 4.20 -13.10
C GLU A 189 14.73 4.72 -11.68
N TRP A 190 14.95 3.87 -10.68
CA TRP A 190 14.96 4.28 -9.27
C TRP A 190 16.25 5.03 -8.95
N LYS A 191 16.15 6.28 -8.52
CA LYS A 191 17.32 7.13 -8.21
C LYS A 191 17.34 7.49 -6.73
N PRO A 192 18.17 6.84 -5.90
CA PRO A 192 18.21 7.09 -4.46
C PRO A 192 18.70 8.50 -4.06
N ASP A 193 19.30 9.23 -5.01
CA ASP A 193 19.86 10.56 -4.79
C ASP A 193 19.00 11.68 -5.40
N GLY A 194 17.83 11.35 -5.95
CA GLY A 194 16.93 12.29 -6.60
C GLY A 194 16.86 12.15 -8.11
N CYS A 195 15.83 12.76 -8.69
CA CYS A 195 15.84 13.19 -10.09
C CYS A 195 16.49 14.58 -10.14
#